data_AF-A0A3C1A578-F1
#
_entry.id   AF-A0A3C1A578-F1
#
_cell.length_a   1.000
_cell.length_b   1.000
_cell.length_c   1.000
_cell.angle_alpha   90.00
_cell.angle_beta   90.00
_cell.angle_gamma   90.00
#
_symmetry.space_group_name_H-M   'P 1'
#
loop_
_entity.id
_entity.type
_entity.pdbx_description
1 polymer ?
#
loop_
_entity_poly.entity_id
_entity_poly.type
_entity_poly.pdbx_seq_one_letter_code
_entity_poly.pdbx_strand_id
1 'polypeptide(L)'
;MNKKANPRTMGRVIKTLFSFYPVLLPVTLLCILLSSAAAAVPDVFIQKVIAVIEKWGASGNWEAAKAELVPQMFVLIAIYIAALIMVYVYNQLMAVITQGFLAKMRCKMFDGMQNLPIRYFDTHKTGDVMSRYTNDIDTLRQLVSQAIPSLLRAGALVICVFFVMLYYSIWMTLILVVGVVFMIYVSKKAGGGSAKYFIRQQKSLGKAEGFIQEMMNGQ
;
A
#
# COMPACT_ATOMS: atom_id res chain seq x y z
N MET A 1 -25.87 4.62 -4.16
CA MET A 1 -24.88 3.56 -4.49
C MET A 1 -24.31 2.96 -3.21
N ASN A 2 -24.78 1.79 -2.79
CA ASN A 2 -24.22 1.03 -1.67
C ASN A 2 -23.63 -0.27 -2.23
N LYS A 3 -22.46 -0.20 -2.88
CA LYS A 3 -21.72 -1.40 -3.23
C LYS A 3 -20.64 -1.58 -2.18
N LYS A 4 -20.94 -2.41 -1.17
CA LYS A 4 -19.93 -2.98 -0.27
C LYS A 4 -18.77 -3.48 -1.15
N ALA A 5 -17.53 -3.13 -0.77
CA ALA A 5 -16.33 -3.64 -1.44
C ALA A 5 -16.46 -5.17 -1.56
N ASN A 6 -16.59 -5.67 -2.79
CA ASN A 6 -16.76 -7.10 -2.99
C ASN A 6 -15.36 -7.73 -3.00
N PRO A 7 -14.97 -8.54 -1.99
CA PRO A 7 -13.64 -9.13 -1.95
C PRO A 7 -13.34 -9.99 -3.21
N ARG A 8 -14.39 -10.50 -3.87
CA ARG A 8 -14.27 -11.24 -5.13
C ARG A 8 -13.81 -10.38 -6.30
N THR A 9 -14.16 -9.09 -6.37
CA THR A 9 -13.69 -8.22 -7.47
C THR A 9 -12.23 -7.83 -7.28
N MET A 10 -11.82 -7.57 -6.04
CA MET A 10 -10.40 -7.31 -5.72
C MET A 10 -9.52 -8.53 -6.03
N GLY A 11 -9.97 -9.74 -5.65
CA GLY A 11 -9.28 -10.98 -5.99
C GLY A 11 -9.18 -11.23 -7.50
N ARG A 12 -10.20 -10.84 -8.28
CA ARG A 12 -10.13 -10.91 -9.75
C ARG A 12 -9.08 -9.98 -10.33
N VAL A 13 -9.00 -8.73 -9.87
CA VAL A 13 -8.00 -7.75 -10.32
C VAL A 13 -6.58 -8.24 -10.04
N ILE A 14 -6.34 -8.75 -8.83
CA ILE A 14 -5.06 -9.35 -8.45
C ILE A 14 -4.75 -10.55 -9.35
N LYS A 15 -5.71 -11.46 -9.57
CA LYS A 15 -5.50 -12.61 -10.45
C LYS A 15 -5.18 -12.21 -11.89
N THR A 16 -5.84 -11.19 -12.43
CA THR A 16 -5.52 -10.65 -13.77
C THR A 16 -4.14 -10.00 -13.83
N LEU A 17 -3.72 -9.33 -12.76
CA LEU A 17 -2.38 -8.73 -12.68
C LEU A 17 -1.30 -9.82 -12.69
N PHE A 18 -1.47 -10.88 -11.88
CA PHE A 18 -0.57 -12.05 -11.88
C PHE A 18 -0.58 -12.80 -13.22
N SER A 19 -1.74 -12.90 -13.88
CA SER A 19 -1.82 -13.54 -15.20
C SER A 19 -1.13 -12.74 -16.30
N PHE A 20 -1.08 -11.41 -16.21
CA PHE A 20 -0.46 -10.56 -17.23
C PHE A 20 1.05 -10.40 -17.06
N TYR A 21 1.57 -10.55 -15.84
CA TYR A 21 2.99 -10.39 -15.50
C TYR A 21 3.49 -11.48 -14.54
N PRO A 22 3.52 -12.76 -14.95
CA PRO A 22 3.86 -13.87 -14.05
C PRO A 22 5.31 -13.87 -13.55
N VAL A 23 6.24 -13.26 -14.29
CA VAL A 23 7.67 -13.19 -13.92
C VAL A 23 8.03 -11.87 -13.25
N LEU A 24 7.57 -10.72 -13.77
CA LEU A 24 7.96 -9.42 -13.23
C LEU A 24 7.37 -9.14 -11.83
N LEU A 25 6.15 -9.63 -11.57
CA LEU A 25 5.43 -9.38 -10.32
C LEU A 25 6.06 -10.09 -9.09
N PRO A 26 6.46 -11.38 -9.14
CA PRO A 26 7.18 -11.99 -8.03
C PRO A 26 8.55 -11.35 -7.78
N VAL A 27 9.24 -10.88 -8.83
CA VAL A 27 10.49 -10.12 -8.65
C VAL A 27 10.25 -8.80 -7.92
N THR A 28 9.22 -8.03 -8.30
CA THR A 28 8.90 -6.78 -7.58
C THR A 28 8.48 -7.04 -6.15
N LEU A 29 7.70 -8.10 -5.88
CA LEU A 29 7.35 -8.51 -4.53
C LEU A 29 8.59 -8.82 -3.70
N LEU A 30 9.53 -9.60 -4.25
CA LEU A 30 10.76 -9.96 -3.57
C LEU A 30 11.62 -8.72 -3.29
N CYS A 31 11.73 -7.78 -4.24
CA CYS A 31 12.42 -6.50 -4.02
C CYS A 31 11.74 -5.64 -2.92
N ILE A 32 10.40 -5.62 -2.87
CA ILE A 32 9.66 -4.92 -1.80
C ILE A 32 9.96 -5.56 -0.44
N LEU A 33 9.94 -6.89 -0.36
CA LEU A 33 10.24 -7.61 0.89
C LEU A 33 11.65 -7.34 1.38
N LEU A 34 12.66 -7.46 0.48
CA LEU A 34 14.06 -7.22 0.83
C LEU A 34 14.32 -5.76 1.25
N SER A 35 13.78 -4.79 0.50
CA SER A 35 13.93 -3.37 0.85
C SER A 35 13.18 -3.00 2.14
N SER A 36 12.08 -3.68 2.46
CA SER A 36 11.35 -3.49 3.73
C SER A 36 12.13 -4.05 4.91
N ALA A 37 12.77 -5.20 4.76
CA ALA A 37 13.64 -5.77 5.80
C ALA A 37 14.85 -4.86 6.08
N ALA A 38 15.43 -4.27 5.02
CA ALA A 38 16.51 -3.29 5.17
C ALA A 38 16.10 -2.04 5.97
N ALA A 39 14.81 -1.71 6.03
CA ALA A 39 14.33 -0.56 6.81
C ALA A 39 14.43 -0.77 8.33
N ALA A 40 14.51 -2.02 8.81
CA ALA A 40 14.70 -2.34 10.24
C ALA A 40 16.18 -2.34 10.67
N VAL A 41 17.12 -2.29 9.72
CA VAL A 41 18.56 -2.33 9.98
C VAL A 41 19.06 -1.13 10.81
N PRO A 42 18.65 0.14 10.58
CA PRO A 42 19.08 1.25 11.43
C PRO A 42 18.68 1.09 12.91
N ASP A 43 17.51 0.51 13.21
CA ASP A 43 17.09 0.28 14.60
C ASP A 43 18.04 -0.69 15.31
N VAL A 44 18.41 -1.78 14.63
CA VAL A 44 19.39 -2.76 15.12
C VAL A 44 20.79 -2.13 15.24
N PHE A 45 21.15 -1.24 14.31
CA PHE A 45 22.44 -0.55 14.35
C PHE A 45 22.55 0.37 15.56
N ILE A 46 21.53 1.18 15.86
CA ILE A 46 21.50 2.05 17.05
C ILE A 46 21.73 1.22 18.31
N GLN A 47 21.10 0.06 18.42
CA GLN A 47 21.29 -0.82 19.56
C GLN A 47 22.73 -1.34 19.68
N LYS A 48 23.37 -1.72 18.56
CA LYS A 48 24.78 -2.12 18.55
C LYS A 48 25.69 -0.98 18.99
N VAL A 49 25.41 0.25 18.55
CA VAL A 49 26.17 1.44 18.98
C VAL A 49 26.04 1.65 20.49
N ILE A 50 24.83 1.56 21.05
CA ILE A 50 24.59 1.67 22.49
C ILE A 50 25.39 0.60 23.26
N ALA A 51 25.37 -0.65 22.80
CA ALA A 51 26.13 -1.73 23.44
C ALA A 51 27.65 -1.50 23.42
N VAL A 52 28.19 -0.94 22.33
CA VAL A 52 29.61 -0.57 22.24
C VAL A 52 29.91 0.59 23.21
N ILE A 53 29.04 1.59 23.29
CA ILE A 53 29.19 2.73 24.21
C ILE A 53 29.15 2.26 25.68
N GLU A 54 28.25 1.36 26.05
CA GLU A 54 28.20 0.80 27.41
C GLU A 54 29.46 0.00 27.75
N LYS A 55 29.96 -0.80 26.80
CA LYS A 55 31.16 -1.63 26.98
C LYS A 55 32.45 -0.80 27.14
N TRP A 56 32.61 0.25 26.33
CA TRP A 56 33.84 1.05 26.30
C TRP A 56 33.73 2.39 27.04
N GLY A 57 32.52 2.81 27.41
CA GLY A 57 32.29 4.03 28.19
C GLY A 57 32.88 3.98 29.59
N ALA A 58 32.93 2.78 30.20
CA ALA A 58 33.56 2.58 31.50
C ALA A 58 35.11 2.56 31.44
N SER A 59 35.69 2.21 30.28
CA SER A 59 37.15 2.06 30.12
C SER A 59 37.85 3.27 29.48
N GLY A 60 37.10 4.25 28.95
CA GLY A 60 37.65 5.47 28.34
C GLY A 60 38.42 5.24 27.03
N ASN A 61 38.50 4.00 26.54
CA ASN A 61 39.27 3.63 25.35
C ASN A 61 38.47 3.81 24.07
N TRP A 62 38.41 5.06 23.60
CA TRP A 62 37.71 5.44 22.37
C TRP A 62 38.28 4.78 21.09
N GLU A 63 39.58 4.46 21.09
CA GLU A 63 40.24 3.85 19.94
C GLU A 63 39.71 2.43 19.64
N ALA A 64 39.48 1.63 20.69
CA ALA A 64 38.89 0.30 20.59
C ALA A 64 37.41 0.35 20.19
N ALA A 65 36.65 1.32 20.72
CA ALA A 65 35.26 1.55 20.32
C ALA A 65 35.14 1.93 18.84
N LYS A 66 36.02 2.82 18.34
CA LYS A 66 36.08 3.19 16.93
C LYS A 66 36.41 2.00 16.04
N ALA A 67 37.34 1.14 16.46
CA ALA A 67 37.71 -0.06 15.71
C ALA A 67 36.54 -1.06 15.54
N GLU A 68 35.66 -1.19 16.55
CA GLU A 68 34.44 -2.01 16.44
C GLU A 68 33.32 -1.33 15.62
N LEU A 69 33.21 0.01 15.66
CA LEU A 69 32.14 0.77 15.00
C LEU A 69 32.35 0.99 13.50
N VAL A 70 33.58 1.29 13.08
CA VAL A 70 33.91 1.58 11.67
C VAL A 70 33.47 0.45 10.71
N PRO A 71 33.78 -0.84 10.94
CA PRO A 71 33.33 -1.89 10.04
C PRO A 71 31.81 -2.04 10.03
N GLN A 72 31.14 -1.86 11.17
CA GLN A 72 29.67 -1.91 11.24
C GLN A 72 29.02 -0.78 10.43
N MET A 73 29.63 0.41 10.43
CA MET A 73 29.17 1.55 9.63
C MET A 73 29.30 1.28 8.13
N PHE A 74 30.40 0.65 7.68
CA PHE A 74 30.54 0.27 6.26
C PHE A 74 29.51 -0.78 5.84
N VAL A 75 29.24 -1.78 6.70
CA VAL A 75 28.18 -2.77 6.44
C VAL A 75 26.81 -2.10 6.33
N LEU A 76 26.52 -1.13 7.21
CA LEU A 76 25.27 -0.36 7.15
C LEU A 76 25.14 0.40 5.83
N ILE A 77 26.20 1.11 5.41
CA ILE A 77 26.22 1.85 4.14
C ILE A 77 26.00 0.89 2.96
N ALA A 78 26.65 -0.26 2.94
CA ALA A 78 26.47 -1.26 1.88
C ALA A 78 25.02 -1.77 1.81
N ILE A 79 24.40 -2.04 2.96
CA ILE A 79 22.99 -2.45 3.04
C ILE A 79 22.08 -1.34 2.52
N TYR A 80 22.35 -0.07 2.86
CA TYR A 80 21.54 1.06 2.36
C TYR A 80 21.66 1.24 0.85
N ILE A 81 22.87 1.12 0.30
CA ILE A 81 23.07 1.19 -1.15
C ILE A 81 22.30 0.06 -1.83
N ALA A 82 22.39 -1.17 -1.32
CA ALA A 82 21.63 -2.31 -1.83
C ALA A 82 20.11 -2.06 -1.72
N ALA A 83 19.63 -1.54 -0.59
CA ALA A 83 18.24 -1.19 -0.39
C ALA A 83 17.77 -0.13 -1.38
N LEU A 84 18.57 0.91 -1.62
CA LEU A 84 18.27 1.97 -2.57
C LEU A 84 18.16 1.44 -4.00
N ILE A 85 19.07 0.54 -4.40
CA ILE A 85 19.00 -0.15 -5.70
C ILE A 85 17.71 -0.98 -5.79
N MET A 86 17.36 -1.74 -4.74
CA MET A 86 16.11 -2.51 -4.71
C MET A 86 14.88 -1.61 -4.79
N VAL A 87 14.91 -0.45 -4.13
CA VAL A 87 13.84 0.55 -4.18
C VAL A 87 13.67 1.10 -5.59
N TYR A 88 14.78 1.45 -6.23
CA TYR A 88 14.79 1.95 -7.59
C TYR A 88 14.27 0.91 -8.59
N VAL A 89 14.78 -0.32 -8.51
CA VAL A 89 14.37 -1.43 -9.38
C VAL A 89 12.88 -1.74 -9.22
N TYR A 90 12.36 -1.85 -7.99
CA TYR A 90 10.92 -2.13 -7.83
C TYR A 90 10.08 -0.97 -8.37
N ASN A 91 10.46 0.29 -8.16
CA ASN A 91 9.70 1.44 -8.65
C ASN A 91 9.63 1.43 -10.19
N GLN A 92 10.75 1.15 -10.85
CA GLN A 92 10.82 1.10 -12.31
C GLN A 92 9.99 -0.06 -12.87
N LEU A 93 10.14 -1.27 -12.30
CA LEU A 93 9.34 -2.43 -12.69
C LEU A 93 7.85 -2.17 -12.46
N MET A 94 7.48 -1.53 -11.36
CA MET A 94 6.08 -1.24 -11.06
C MET A 94 5.48 -0.21 -12.01
N ALA A 95 6.26 0.77 -12.46
CA ALA A 95 5.84 1.71 -13.50
C ALA A 95 5.52 0.96 -14.82
N VAL A 96 6.40 0.05 -15.25
CA VAL A 96 6.20 -0.77 -16.45
C VAL A 96 4.98 -1.68 -16.33
N ILE A 97 4.85 -2.40 -15.20
CA ILE A 97 3.70 -3.29 -14.93
C ILE A 97 2.41 -2.48 -14.94
N THR A 98 2.38 -1.32 -14.29
CA THR A 98 1.17 -0.48 -14.18
C THR A 98 0.73 0.01 -15.55
N GLN A 99 1.63 0.58 -16.34
CA GLN A 99 1.27 1.14 -17.65
C GLN A 99 0.84 0.04 -18.62
N GLY A 100 1.56 -1.08 -18.65
CA GLY A 100 1.21 -2.20 -19.51
C GLY A 100 -0.08 -2.93 -19.07
N PHE A 101 -0.35 -3.02 -17.77
CA PHE A 101 -1.63 -3.49 -17.24
C PHE A 101 -2.78 -2.58 -17.69
N LEU A 102 -2.59 -1.26 -17.61
CA LEU A 102 -3.58 -0.27 -18.04
C LEU A 102 -3.89 -0.37 -19.54
N ALA A 103 -2.85 -0.52 -20.37
CA ALA A 103 -3.02 -0.70 -21.80
C ALA A 103 -3.85 -1.96 -22.12
N LYS A 104 -3.49 -3.10 -21.53
CA LYS A 104 -4.24 -4.36 -21.71
C LYS A 104 -5.68 -4.27 -21.22
N MET A 105 -5.91 -3.58 -20.09
CA MET A 105 -7.26 -3.37 -19.55
C MET A 105 -8.10 -2.46 -20.46
N ARG A 106 -7.51 -1.39 -21.02
CA ARG A 106 -8.17 -0.52 -22.00
C ARG A 106 -8.58 -1.30 -23.25
N CYS A 107 -7.68 -2.10 -23.83
CA CYS A 107 -7.98 -2.94 -24.98
C CYS A 107 -9.11 -3.94 -24.66
N LYS A 108 -9.00 -4.66 -23.54
CA LYS A 108 -10.02 -5.64 -23.14
C LYS A 108 -11.40 -5.02 -22.92
N MET A 109 -11.45 -3.82 -22.34
CA MET A 109 -12.71 -3.10 -22.19
C MET A 109 -13.26 -2.69 -23.55
N PHE A 110 -12.41 -2.17 -24.44
CA PHE A 110 -12.78 -1.77 -25.79
C PHE A 110 -13.34 -2.93 -26.61
N ASP A 111 -12.64 -4.07 -26.63
CA ASP A 111 -13.10 -5.29 -27.31
C ASP A 111 -14.43 -5.78 -26.72
N GLY A 112 -14.58 -5.71 -25.38
CA GLY A 112 -15.84 -6.04 -24.72
C GLY A 112 -16.99 -5.10 -25.10
N MET A 113 -16.69 -3.82 -25.30
CA MET A 113 -17.69 -2.82 -25.68
C MET A 113 -18.15 -2.99 -27.13
N GLN A 114 -17.27 -3.36 -28.05
CA GLN A 114 -17.65 -3.63 -29.44
C GLN A 114 -18.65 -4.79 -29.58
N ASN A 115 -18.64 -5.72 -28.62
CA ASN A 115 -19.53 -6.88 -28.61
C ASN A 115 -20.87 -6.62 -27.87
N LEU A 116 -21.12 -5.41 -27.37
CA LEU A 116 -22.36 -5.09 -26.68
C LEU A 116 -23.50 -4.81 -27.69
N PRO A 117 -24.73 -5.27 -27.40
CA PRO A 117 -25.88 -5.01 -28.27
C PRO A 117 -26.22 -3.52 -28.28
N ILE A 118 -26.75 -3.01 -29.40
CA ILE A 118 -27.13 -1.60 -29.59
C ILE A 118 -28.05 -1.10 -28.46
N ARG A 119 -28.97 -1.96 -28.00
CA ARG A 119 -29.88 -1.66 -26.87
C ARG A 119 -29.16 -1.25 -25.58
N TYR A 120 -27.92 -1.71 -25.36
CA TYR A 120 -27.13 -1.29 -24.20
C TYR A 120 -26.72 0.19 -24.31
N PHE A 121 -26.39 0.66 -25.52
CA PHE A 121 -26.02 2.05 -25.78
C PHE A 121 -27.24 2.97 -25.80
N ASP A 122 -28.43 2.47 -26.15
CA ASP A 122 -29.67 3.26 -26.07
C ASP A 122 -30.14 3.49 -24.63
N THR A 123 -29.77 2.59 -23.70
CA THR A 123 -30.17 2.66 -22.28
C THR A 123 -29.14 3.32 -21.37
N HIS A 124 -27.92 3.55 -21.84
CA HIS A 124 -26.83 4.14 -21.05
C HIS A 124 -26.29 5.38 -21.73
N LYS A 125 -26.14 6.47 -20.97
CA LYS A 125 -25.57 7.71 -21.51
C LYS A 125 -24.12 7.47 -21.96
N THR A 126 -23.74 7.99 -23.13
CA THR A 126 -22.37 7.91 -23.66
C THR A 126 -21.32 8.40 -22.66
N GLY A 127 -21.67 9.42 -21.86
CA GLY A 127 -20.81 9.95 -20.79
C GLY A 127 -20.54 8.96 -19.65
N ASP A 128 -21.50 8.10 -19.30
CA ASP A 128 -21.32 7.09 -18.25
C ASP A 128 -20.36 6.00 -18.72
N VAL A 129 -20.41 5.63 -20.01
CA VAL A 129 -19.49 4.69 -20.62
C VAL A 129 -18.08 5.28 -20.60
N MET A 130 -17.89 6.50 -21.10
CA MET A 130 -16.57 7.17 -21.11
C MET A 130 -16.00 7.36 -19.69
N SER A 131 -16.83 7.72 -18.71
CA SER A 131 -16.40 7.83 -17.31
C SER A 131 -15.85 6.51 -16.76
N ARG A 132 -16.44 5.36 -17.11
CA ARG A 132 -15.88 4.05 -16.70
C ARG A 132 -14.54 3.77 -17.37
N TYR A 133 -14.34 4.21 -18.61
CA TYR A 133 -13.06 4.02 -19.31
C TYR A 133 -11.92 4.87 -18.76
N THR A 134 -12.23 6.05 -18.23
CA THR A 134 -11.24 6.96 -17.66
C THR A 134 -11.13 6.76 -16.16
N ASN A 135 -12.18 7.06 -15.40
CA ASN A 135 -12.16 7.10 -13.95
C ASN A 135 -11.99 5.72 -13.30
N ASP A 136 -12.70 4.68 -13.75
CA ASP A 136 -12.54 3.35 -13.15
C ASP A 136 -11.16 2.76 -13.48
N ILE A 137 -10.65 3.01 -14.70
CA ILE A 137 -9.30 2.58 -15.08
C ILE A 137 -8.22 3.34 -14.30
N ASP A 138 -8.37 4.64 -14.07
CA ASP A 138 -7.44 5.38 -13.22
C ASP A 138 -7.51 4.93 -11.76
N THR A 139 -8.69 4.56 -11.27
CA THR A 139 -8.83 3.94 -9.95
C THR A 139 -8.09 2.60 -9.89
N LEU A 140 -8.17 1.78 -10.94
CA LEU A 140 -7.37 0.55 -11.07
C LEU A 140 -5.87 0.85 -11.14
N ARG A 141 -5.45 1.91 -11.83
CA ARG A 141 -4.06 2.38 -11.89
C ARG A 141 -3.54 2.68 -10.50
N GLN A 142 -4.28 3.45 -9.70
CA GLN A 142 -3.91 3.77 -8.31
C GLN A 142 -3.84 2.51 -7.45
N LEU A 143 -4.81 1.61 -7.59
CA LEU A 143 -4.84 0.35 -6.85
C LEU A 143 -3.61 -0.51 -7.14
N VAL A 144 -3.24 -0.66 -8.42
CA VAL A 144 -2.08 -1.44 -8.84
C VAL A 144 -0.77 -0.73 -8.49
N SER A 145 -0.63 0.55 -8.79
CA SER A 145 0.65 1.27 -8.67
C SER A 145 0.99 1.70 -7.25
N GLN A 146 0.02 1.88 -6.37
CA GLN A 146 0.24 2.46 -5.04
C GLN A 146 -0.35 1.58 -3.94
N ALA A 147 -1.65 1.29 -3.99
CA ALA A 147 -2.33 0.64 -2.87
C ALA A 147 -1.79 -0.77 -2.60
N ILE A 148 -1.67 -1.61 -3.64
CA ILE A 148 -1.14 -2.98 -3.48
C ILE A 148 0.32 -2.95 -2.99
N PRO A 149 1.28 -2.25 -3.65
CA PRO A 149 2.66 -2.17 -3.16
C PRO A 149 2.79 -1.62 -1.75
N SER A 150 2.01 -0.59 -1.41
CA SER A 150 2.01 0.02 -0.07
C SER A 150 1.52 -0.96 0.99
N LEU A 151 0.42 -1.68 0.73
CA LEU A 151 -0.09 -2.70 1.65
C LEU A 151 0.91 -3.84 1.86
N LEU A 152 1.57 -4.29 0.80
CA LEU A 152 2.59 -5.33 0.87
C LEU A 152 3.81 -4.86 1.65
N ARG A 153 4.30 -3.64 1.38
CA ARG A 153 5.42 -3.03 2.11
C ARG A 153 5.10 -2.85 3.59
N ALA A 154 3.93 -2.31 3.92
CA ALA A 154 3.50 -2.12 5.29
C ALA A 154 3.34 -3.46 6.02
N GLY A 155 2.71 -4.45 5.38
CA GLY A 155 2.58 -5.80 5.93
C GLY A 155 3.94 -6.46 6.18
N ALA A 156 4.85 -6.37 5.21
CA ALA A 156 6.20 -6.90 5.33
C ALA A 156 6.99 -6.25 6.46
N LEU A 157 6.94 -4.92 6.58
CA LEU A 157 7.56 -4.16 7.66
C LEU A 157 7.02 -4.62 9.01
N VAL A 158 5.70 -4.70 9.17
CA VAL A 158 5.06 -5.15 10.42
C VAL A 158 5.51 -6.56 10.78
N ILE A 159 5.55 -7.49 9.82
CA ILE A 159 6.00 -8.87 10.03
C ILE A 159 7.48 -8.89 10.45
N CYS A 160 8.34 -8.19 9.72
CA CYS A 160 9.78 -8.12 10.02
C CYS A 160 10.02 -7.57 11.43
N VAL A 161 9.44 -6.41 11.76
CA VAL A 161 9.60 -5.78 13.08
C VAL A 161 9.02 -6.67 14.18
N PHE A 162 7.87 -7.30 13.96
CA PHE A 162 7.25 -8.22 14.92
C PHE A 162 8.18 -9.39 15.26
N PHE A 163 8.80 -10.02 14.26
CA PHE A 163 9.75 -11.12 14.50
C PHE A 163 11.04 -10.64 15.18
N VAL A 164 11.57 -9.48 14.80
CA VAL A 164 12.74 -8.89 15.46
C VAL A 164 12.44 -8.61 16.93
N MET A 165 11.29 -8.01 17.25
CA MET A 165 10.93 -7.74 18.65
C MET A 165 10.67 -9.03 19.44
N LEU A 166 10.05 -10.03 18.83
CA LEU A 166 9.81 -11.33 19.48
C LEU A 166 11.13 -12.03 19.84
N TYR A 167 12.17 -11.88 19.01
CA TYR A 167 13.52 -12.36 19.30
C TYR A 167 14.18 -11.61 20.47
N TYR A 168 13.99 -10.29 20.57
CA TYR A 168 14.62 -9.48 21.63
C TYR A 168 13.91 -9.56 22.98
N SER A 169 12.58 -9.44 23.02
CA SER A 169 11.82 -9.46 24.26
C SER A 169 10.35 -9.80 24.04
N ILE A 170 9.94 -10.94 24.60
CA ILE A 170 8.55 -11.43 24.56
C ILE A 170 7.63 -10.49 25.35
N TRP A 171 8.09 -9.97 26.50
CA TRP A 171 7.28 -9.11 27.37
C TRP A 171 6.94 -7.77 26.72
N MET A 172 7.92 -7.11 26.09
CA MET A 172 7.68 -5.86 25.35
C MET A 172 6.77 -6.09 24.14
N THR A 173 6.95 -7.22 23.45
CA THR A 173 6.11 -7.60 22.31
C THR A 173 4.64 -7.77 22.73
N LEU A 174 4.39 -8.36 23.90
CA LEU A 174 3.02 -8.55 24.40
C LEU A 174 2.30 -7.21 24.67
N ILE A 175 3.01 -6.25 25.28
CA ILE A 175 2.49 -4.89 25.49
C ILE A 175 2.16 -4.21 24.15
N LEU A 176 3.05 -4.32 23.17
CA LEU A 176 2.83 -3.79 21.83
C LEU A 176 1.59 -4.39 21.18
N VAL A 177 1.43 -5.72 21.23
CA VAL A 177 0.27 -6.42 20.66
C VAL A 177 -1.03 -5.93 21.30
N VAL A 178 -1.06 -5.77 22.62
CA VAL A 178 -2.22 -5.20 23.33
C VAL A 178 -2.51 -3.78 22.83
N GLY A 179 -1.49 -2.95 22.66
CA GLY A 179 -1.61 -1.61 22.09
C GLY A 179 -2.17 -1.61 20.66
N VAL A 180 -1.70 -2.50 19.78
CA VAL A 180 -2.20 -2.65 18.41
C VAL A 180 -3.66 -3.10 18.39
N VAL A 181 -4.03 -4.08 19.22
CA VAL A 181 -5.43 -4.54 19.33
C VAL A 181 -6.33 -3.40 19.81
N PHE A 182 -5.90 -2.64 20.81
CA PHE A 182 -6.62 -1.47 21.29
C PHE A 182 -6.76 -0.40 20.20
N MET A 183 -5.69 -0.09 19.48
CA MET A 183 -5.71 0.86 18.36
C MET A 183 -6.66 0.42 17.26
N ILE A 184 -6.68 -0.88 16.89
CA ILE A 184 -7.61 -1.43 15.90
C ILE A 184 -9.06 -1.29 16.39
N TYR A 185 -9.32 -1.57 17.67
CA TYR A 185 -10.66 -1.44 18.25
C TYR A 185 -11.17 0.01 18.19
N VAL A 186 -10.35 0.97 18.63
CA VAL A 186 -10.68 2.40 18.59
C VAL A 186 -10.85 2.88 17.15
N SER A 187 -9.95 2.48 16.25
CA SER A 187 -10.01 2.86 14.83
C SER A 187 -11.27 2.32 14.15
N LYS A 188 -11.69 1.08 14.47
CA LYS A 188 -12.96 0.52 13.97
C LYS A 188 -14.16 1.28 14.48
N LYS A 189 -14.18 1.64 15.77
CA LYS A 189 -15.28 2.39 16.38
C LYS A 189 -15.39 3.80 15.79
N ALA A 190 -14.27 4.52 15.71
CA ALA A 190 -14.18 5.85 15.14
C ALA A 190 -14.50 5.86 13.63
N GLY A 191 -13.87 4.96 12.86
CA GLY A 191 -14.06 4.84 11.42
C GLY A 191 -15.48 4.41 11.04
N GLY A 192 -16.06 3.44 11.77
CA GLY A 192 -17.44 3.01 11.57
C GLY A 192 -18.46 4.12 11.84
N GLY A 193 -18.22 4.93 12.89
CA GLY A 193 -19.00 6.14 13.15
C GLY A 193 -18.88 7.13 12.00
N SER A 194 -17.66 7.51 11.62
CA SER A 194 -17.39 8.50 10.58
C SER A 194 -18.02 8.13 9.23
N ALA A 195 -17.91 6.86 8.80
CA ALA A 195 -18.54 6.37 7.58
C ALA A 195 -20.08 6.50 7.61
N LYS A 196 -20.71 6.23 8.76
CA LYS A 196 -22.17 6.38 8.92
C LYS A 196 -22.61 7.83 8.79
N TYR A 197 -21.85 8.77 9.37
CA TYR A 197 -22.14 10.20 9.24
C TYR A 197 -21.89 10.72 7.82
N PHE A 198 -20.84 10.23 7.15
CA PHE A 198 -20.55 10.58 5.75
C PHE A 198 -21.70 10.18 4.82
N ILE A 199 -22.27 8.98 4.98
CA ILE A 199 -23.45 8.54 4.21
C ILE A 199 -24.66 9.43 4.49
N ARG A 200 -24.89 9.81 5.75
CA ARG A 200 -25.99 10.73 6.10
C ARG A 200 -25.80 12.11 5.45
N GLN A 201 -24.58 12.65 5.51
CA GLN A 201 -24.24 13.93 4.88
C GLN A 201 -24.46 13.87 3.37
N GLN A 202 -24.02 12.82 2.70
CA GLN A 202 -24.19 12.65 1.26
C GLN A 202 -25.67 12.52 0.87
N LYS A 203 -26.50 11.88 1.72
CA LYS A 203 -27.95 11.83 1.51
C LYS A 203 -28.63 13.19 1.70
N SER A 204 -28.18 14.00 2.66
CA SER A 204 -28.71 15.35 2.87
C SER A 204 -28.29 16.30 1.73
N LEU A 205 -27.03 16.23 1.28
CA LEU A 205 -26.54 16.99 0.13
C LEU A 205 -27.32 16.62 -1.14
N GLY A 206 -27.50 15.33 -1.44
CA GLY A 206 -28.28 14.92 -2.61
C GLY A 206 -29.75 15.37 -2.59
N LYS A 207 -30.36 15.53 -1.40
CA LYS A 207 -31.70 16.13 -1.27
C LYS A 207 -31.69 17.62 -1.55
N ALA A 208 -30.70 18.35 -1.02
CA ALA A 208 -30.57 19.79 -1.24
C ALA A 208 -30.25 20.10 -2.71
N GLU A 209 -29.33 19.35 -3.31
CA GLU A 209 -29.02 19.44 -4.74
C GLU A 209 -30.26 19.13 -5.59
N GLY A 210 -31.01 18.09 -5.27
CA GLY A 210 -32.27 17.75 -5.95
C GLY A 210 -33.31 18.88 -5.87
N PHE A 211 -33.51 19.46 -4.69
CA PHE A 211 -34.42 20.60 -4.50
C PHE A 211 -33.99 21.83 -5.29
N ILE A 212 -32.69 22.17 -5.29
CA ILE A 212 -32.15 23.26 -6.11
C ILE A 212 -32.39 22.97 -7.60
N GLN A 213 -32.21 21.72 -8.02
CA GLN A 213 -32.37 21.32 -9.42
C GLN A 213 -33.84 21.36 -9.88
N GLU A 214 -34.80 21.02 -9.02
CA GLU A 214 -36.25 21.20 -9.25
C GLU A 214 -36.60 22.68 -9.38
N MET A 215 -36.21 23.49 -8.37
CA MET A 215 -36.46 24.93 -8.36
C MET A 215 -35.86 25.67 -9.56
N MET A 216 -34.66 25.26 -10.01
CA MET A 216 -33.96 25.89 -11.13
C MET A 216 -34.53 25.46 -12.49
N ASN A 217 -35.06 24.24 -12.61
CA ASN A 217 -35.74 23.76 -13.80
C ASN A 217 -37.24 24.12 -13.84
N GLY A 218 -37.75 24.79 -12.80
CA GLY A 218 -39.13 25.29 -12.73
C GLY A 218 -40.18 24.23 -12.43
N GLN A 219 -39.82 23.17 -11.68
CA GLN A 219 -40.76 22.21 -11.10
C GLN A 219 -40.84 22.38 -9.58
#